data_AF-A0A6G5R3W7-F1
#
_entry.id   AF-A0A6G5R3W7-F1
#
_cell.length_a   1.000
_cell.length_b   1.000
_cell.length_c   1.000
_cell.angle_alpha   90.00
_cell.angle_beta   90.00
_cell.angle_gamma   90.00
#
_symmetry.space_group_name_H-M   'P 1'
#
loop_
_entity.id
_entity.type
_entity.pdbx_description
1 polymer ?
#
loop_
_entity_poly.entity_id
_entity_poly.type
_entity_poly.pdbx_seq_one_letter_code
_entity_poly.pdbx_strand_id
1 'polypeptide(L)'
;MIKRPILKPVGKDKFELVEPYTYRGVEIPIGYKTNGANIPRIFWSIFPPNSPEYLSAIVVHDFMTEGNRTPKEYLRADTCLKDMMLELGVSKIKTWIFYISCRAYHVVRYGGV
;
A
#
# COMPACT_ATOMS: atom_id res chain seq x y z
N MET A 1 5.98 5.86 -15.89
CA MET A 1 4.62 5.28 -15.94
C MET A 1 4.62 4.02 -15.11
N ILE A 2 3.75 3.93 -14.10
CA ILE A 2 3.68 2.78 -13.19
C ILE A 2 3.04 1.58 -13.91
N LYS A 3 3.72 0.43 -13.92
CA LYS A 3 3.13 -0.84 -14.37
C LYS A 3 2.07 -1.27 -13.35
N ARG A 4 0.93 -1.79 -13.80
CA ARG A 4 -0.06 -2.39 -12.89
C ARG A 4 0.36 -3.83 -12.55
N PRO A 5 0.36 -4.25 -11.27
CA PRO A 5 0.72 -5.61 -10.90
C PRO A 5 -0.31 -6.60 -11.43
N ILE A 6 0.13 -7.78 -11.82
CA ILE A 6 -0.76 -8.91 -12.12
C ILE A 6 -0.91 -9.74 -10.84
N LEU A 7 -2.16 -9.89 -10.40
CA LEU A 7 -2.51 -10.52 -9.14
C LEU A 7 -3.52 -11.64 -9.38
N LYS A 8 -3.34 -12.79 -8.71
CA LYS A 8 -4.36 -13.86 -8.67
C LYS A 8 -4.98 -13.93 -7.27
N PRO A 9 -6.30 -14.21 -7.16
CA PRO A 9 -6.91 -14.46 -5.87
C PRO A 9 -6.40 -15.79 -5.28
N VAL A 10 -6.08 -15.80 -3.99
CA VAL A 10 -5.62 -17.01 -3.27
C VAL A 10 -6.39 -17.28 -1.98
N GLY A 11 -7.36 -16.42 -1.66
CA GLY A 11 -8.24 -16.55 -0.50
C GLY A 11 -9.34 -15.50 -0.55
N LYS A 12 -10.15 -15.43 0.52
CA LYS A 12 -11.31 -14.52 0.59
C LYS A 12 -10.93 -13.06 0.30
N ASP A 13 -9.86 -12.59 0.95
CA ASP A 13 -9.40 -11.20 0.89
C ASP A 13 -7.87 -11.16 0.66
N LYS A 14 -7.32 -12.11 -0.10
CA LYS A 14 -5.87 -12.22 -0.35
C LYS A 14 -5.56 -12.41 -1.83
N PHE A 15 -4.56 -11.68 -2.28
CA PHE A 15 -4.03 -11.72 -3.63
C PHE A 15 -2.56 -12.08 -3.61
N GLU A 16 -2.11 -12.77 -4.65
CA GLU A 16 -0.72 -13.16 -4.85
C GLU A 16 -0.17 -12.58 -6.15
N LEU A 17 1.02 -11.97 -6.09
CA LEU A 17 1.75 -11.52 -7.27
C LEU A 17 2.14 -12.71 -8.15
N VAL A 18 1.77 -12.67 -9.42
CA VAL A 18 2.11 -13.73 -10.39
C VAL A 18 3.38 -13.43 -11.19
N GLU A 19 3.91 -12.22 -11.07
CA GLU A 19 5.17 -11.79 -11.65
C GLU A 19 5.89 -10.87 -10.64
N PRO A 20 7.24 -10.75 -10.71
CA PRO A 20 7.95 -9.78 -9.89
C PRO A 20 7.47 -8.36 -10.20
N TYR A 21 7.40 -7.53 -9.15
CA TYR A 21 6.94 -6.15 -9.26
C TYR A 21 8.00 -5.21 -8.71
N THR A 22 8.36 -4.19 -9.49
CA THR A 22 9.39 -3.22 -9.10
C THR A 22 8.87 -1.81 -9.16
N TYR A 23 9.09 -1.04 -8.10
CA TYR A 23 8.83 0.40 -8.07
C TYR A 23 9.96 1.13 -7.34
N ARG A 24 10.64 2.06 -8.02
CA ARG A 24 11.72 2.90 -7.48
C ARG A 24 12.76 2.13 -6.63
N GLY A 25 13.22 0.99 -7.13
CA GLY A 25 14.22 0.15 -6.46
C GLY A 25 13.68 -0.75 -5.34
N VAL A 26 12.36 -0.73 -5.07
CA VAL A 26 11.69 -1.75 -4.27
C VAL A 26 11.35 -2.92 -5.19
N GLU A 27 12.00 -4.06 -4.98
CA GLU A 27 11.76 -5.30 -5.72
C GLU A 27 10.91 -6.25 -4.89
N ILE A 28 9.72 -6.56 -5.40
CA ILE A 28 8.75 -7.44 -4.75
C ILE A 28 8.76 -8.78 -5.49
N PRO A 29 9.08 -9.89 -4.82
CA PRO A 29 9.20 -11.18 -5.47
C PRO A 29 7.83 -11.72 -5.91
N ILE A 30 7.85 -12.56 -6.95
CA ILE A 30 6.72 -13.42 -7.30
C ILE A 30 6.26 -14.23 -6.08
N GLY A 31 4.95 -14.41 -5.93
CA GLY A 31 4.38 -15.12 -4.79
C GLY A 31 4.14 -14.25 -3.55
N TYR A 32 4.53 -12.97 -3.55
CA TYR A 32 4.19 -12.04 -2.48
C TYR A 32 2.66 -11.91 -2.33
N LYS A 33 2.18 -11.89 -1.09
CA LYS A 33 0.75 -11.89 -0.76
C LYS A 33 0.35 -10.60 -0.08
N THR A 34 -0.60 -9.89 -0.67
CA THR A 34 -1.23 -8.69 -0.10
C THR A 34 -2.69 -9.00 0.24
N ASN A 35 -3.22 -8.30 1.24
CA ASN A 35 -4.66 -8.30 1.55
C ASN A 35 -5.37 -7.01 1.09
N GLY A 36 -4.69 -6.18 0.28
CA GLY A 36 -5.17 -4.87 -0.11
C GLY A 36 -5.15 -3.88 1.05
N ALA A 37 -5.80 -2.74 0.87
CA ALA A 37 -5.74 -1.67 1.86
C ALA A 37 -6.53 -2.08 3.12
N ASN A 38 -5.85 -2.05 4.28
CA ASN A 38 -6.46 -2.33 5.58
C ASN A 38 -7.37 -1.17 6.03
N ILE A 39 -8.59 -1.12 5.49
CA ILE A 39 -9.57 -0.05 5.71
C ILE A 39 -10.79 -0.60 6.49
N PRO A 40 -11.27 0.09 7.53
CA PRO A 40 -12.51 -0.30 8.22
C PRO A 40 -13.71 -0.42 7.25
N ARG A 41 -14.51 -1.48 7.39
CA ARG A 41 -15.61 -1.82 6.44
C ARG A 41 -16.58 -0.68 6.17
N ILE A 42 -16.83 0.17 7.17
CA ILE A 42 -17.72 1.34 7.04
C ILE A 42 -17.28 2.33 5.95
N PHE A 43 -16.02 2.32 5.56
CA PHE A 43 -15.47 3.21 4.53
C PHE A 43 -15.35 2.56 3.15
N TRP A 44 -15.71 1.29 2.98
CA TRP A 44 -15.48 0.55 1.72
C TRP A 44 -16.27 1.08 0.53
N SER A 45 -17.39 1.79 0.76
CA SER A 45 -18.12 2.46 -0.32
C SER A 45 -17.34 3.60 -0.97
N ILE A 46 -16.40 4.21 -0.24
CA ILE A 46 -15.59 5.35 -0.68
C ILE A 46 -14.15 4.92 -0.99
N PHE A 47 -13.62 4.01 -0.18
CA PHE A 47 -12.26 3.47 -0.30
C PHE A 47 -12.31 1.94 -0.35
N PRO A 48 -12.64 1.35 -1.51
CA PRO A 48 -12.67 -0.10 -1.66
C PRO A 48 -11.25 -0.68 -1.48
N PRO A 49 -11.03 -1.65 -0.58
CA PRO A 49 -9.68 -2.09 -0.20
C PRO A 49 -8.83 -2.57 -1.39
N ASN A 50 -9.48 -3.10 -2.43
CA ASN A 50 -8.84 -3.64 -3.63
C ASN A 50 -9.05 -2.76 -4.87
N SER A 51 -9.25 -1.45 -4.69
CA SER A 51 -9.46 -0.53 -5.81
C SER A 51 -8.28 -0.53 -6.78
N PRO A 52 -8.48 -0.80 -8.09
CA PRO A 52 -7.42 -0.77 -9.10
C PRO A 52 -6.69 0.59 -9.18
N GLU A 53 -7.36 1.66 -8.75
CA GLU A 53 -6.84 3.03 -8.72
C GLU A 53 -5.51 3.12 -7.97
N TYR A 54 -5.43 2.51 -6.77
CA TYR A 54 -4.28 2.60 -5.86
C TYR A 54 -3.71 1.25 -5.43
N LEU A 55 -4.28 0.12 -5.85
CA LEU A 55 -3.81 -1.22 -5.48
C LEU A 55 -2.31 -1.44 -5.76
N SER A 56 -1.79 -0.86 -6.85
CA SER A 56 -0.36 -0.92 -7.16
C SER A 56 0.51 -0.28 -6.06
N ALA A 57 0.06 0.84 -5.49
CA ALA A 57 0.75 1.51 -4.39
C ALA A 57 0.60 0.76 -3.06
N ILE A 58 -0.55 0.12 -2.84
CA ILE A 58 -0.77 -0.70 -1.65
C ILE A 58 0.13 -1.93 -1.64
N VAL A 59 0.30 -2.63 -2.77
CA VAL A 59 1.22 -3.78 -2.86
C VAL A 59 2.64 -3.40 -2.44
N VAL A 60 3.12 -2.23 -2.88
CA VAL A 60 4.44 -1.73 -2.50
C VAL A 60 4.49 -1.34 -1.02
N HIS A 61 3.44 -0.68 -0.51
CA HIS A 61 3.36 -0.28 0.89
C HIS A 61 3.32 -1.47 1.84
N ASP A 62 2.47 -2.47 1.57
CA ASP A 62 2.36 -3.69 2.38
C ASP A 62 3.74 -4.38 2.44
N PHE A 63 4.40 -4.56 1.29
CA PHE A 63 5.72 -5.20 1.23
C PHE A 63 6.78 -4.41 2.02
N MET A 64 6.79 -3.08 1.87
CA MET A 64 7.72 -2.23 2.61
C MET A 64 7.46 -2.28 4.12
N THR A 65 6.21 -2.41 4.56
CA THR A 65 5.88 -2.38 6.00
C THR A 65 6.12 -3.70 6.73
N GLU A 66 6.08 -4.84 6.05
CA GLU A 66 6.35 -6.16 6.64
C GLU A 66 7.77 -6.31 7.20
N GLY A 67 8.76 -5.63 6.61
CA GLY A 67 10.17 -5.69 7.02
C GLY A 67 10.62 -4.62 8.01
N ASN A 68 9.78 -3.62 8.28
CA ASN A 68 10.18 -2.42 9.02
C ASN A 68 10.29 -2.68 10.52
N ARG A 69 11.30 -2.05 11.14
CA ARG A 69 11.54 -2.12 12.60
C ARG A 69 11.68 -0.76 13.25
N THR A 70 11.73 0.31 12.45
CA THR A 70 11.95 1.67 12.93
C THR A 70 10.91 2.66 12.42
N PRO A 71 10.62 3.75 13.16
CA PRO A 71 9.71 4.80 12.72
C PRO A 71 10.10 5.44 11.37
N LYS A 72 11.40 5.54 11.10
CA LYS A 72 11.93 6.10 9.85
C LYS A 72 11.61 5.23 8.64
N GLU A 73 11.64 3.92 8.79
CA GLU A 73 11.28 3.00 7.70
C GLU A 73 9.77 3.03 7.43
N TYR A 74 8.93 3.10 8.48
CA TYR A 74 7.49 3.31 8.32
C TYR A 74 7.18 4.64 7.63
N LEU A 75 7.85 5.73 8.01
CA LEU A 75 7.74 7.01 7.30
C LEU A 75 8.09 6.86 5.81
N ARG A 76 9.17 6.15 5.49
CA ARG A 76 9.58 5.91 4.10
C ARG A 76 8.51 5.13 3.32
N ALA A 77 7.91 4.11 3.92
CA ALA A 77 6.81 3.35 3.31
C ALA A 77 5.59 4.25 3.07
N ASP A 78 5.18 5.04 4.06
CA ASP A 78 4.02 5.93 3.97
C ASP A 78 4.24 7.05 2.93
N THR A 79 5.44 7.62 2.87
CA THR A 79 5.81 8.59 1.82
C THR A 79 5.82 7.93 0.44
N CYS A 80 6.33 6.70 0.31
CA CYS A 80 6.30 5.97 -0.95
C CYS A 80 4.86 5.70 -1.41
N LEU A 81 3.96 5.31 -0.50
CA LEU A 81 2.53 5.15 -0.79
C LEU A 81 1.94 6.46 -1.34
N LYS A 82 2.18 7.58 -0.63
CA LYS A 82 1.69 8.90 -1.03
C LYS A 82 2.17 9.29 -2.44
N ASP A 83 3.47 9.18 -2.69
CA ASP A 83 4.06 9.57 -3.97
C ASP A 83 3.53 8.71 -5.12
N MET A 84 3.45 7.39 -4.89
CA MET A 84 2.96 6.45 -5.88
C MET A 84 1.47 6.66 -6.18
N MET A 85 0.64 6.93 -5.16
CA MET A 85 -0.77 7.28 -5.37
C MET A 85 -0.93 8.56 -6.21
N LEU A 86 -0.12 9.60 -5.97
CA LEU A 86 -0.12 10.81 -6.80
C LEU A 86 0.31 10.52 -8.24
N GLU A 87 1.35 9.71 -8.44
CA GLU A 87 1.83 9.30 -9.77
C GLU A 87 0.79 8.44 -10.53
N LEU A 88 -0.02 7.66 -9.81
CA LEU A 88 -1.15 6.91 -10.34
C LEU A 88 -2.36 7.78 -10.71
N GLY A 89 -2.32 9.08 -10.41
CA GLY A 89 -3.42 10.02 -10.66
C GLY A 89 -4.54 9.97 -9.62
N VAL A 90 -4.29 9.36 -8.45
CA VAL A 90 -5.26 9.37 -7.34
C VAL A 90 -5.46 10.80 -6.84
N SER A 91 -6.70 11.16 -6.51
CA SER A 91 -7.02 12.51 -6.04
C SER A 91 -6.20 12.91 -4.80
N LYS A 92 -5.73 14.16 -4.77
CA LYS A 92 -4.87 14.66 -3.68
C LYS A 92 -5.50 14.47 -2.29
N ILE A 93 -6.81 14.65 -2.18
CA ILE A 93 -7.55 14.46 -0.93
C ILE A 93 -7.52 12.99 -0.49
N LYS A 94 -7.82 12.05 -1.39
CA LYS A 94 -7.80 10.61 -1.09
C LYS A 94 -6.39 10.17 -0.69
N THR A 95 -5.39 10.60 -1.43
CA THR A 95 -3.98 10.32 -1.12
C THR A 95 -3.56 10.87 0.23
N TRP A 96 -4.00 12.09 0.57
CA TRP A 96 -3.71 12.69 1.87
C TRP A 96 -4.38 11.93 3.02
N ILE A 97 -5.63 11.48 2.86
CA ILE A 97 -6.33 10.64 3.84
C ILE A 97 -5.54 9.35 4.09
N PHE A 98 -5.18 8.62 3.04
CA PHE A 98 -4.39 7.37 3.17
C PHE A 98 -3.07 7.63 3.89
N TYR A 99 -2.32 8.66 3.46
CA TYR A 99 -1.05 9.03 4.07
C TYR A 99 -1.18 9.34 5.56
N ILE A 100 -2.12 10.20 5.95
CA ILE A 100 -2.32 10.57 7.36
C ILE A 100 -2.82 9.39 8.19
N SER A 101 -3.72 8.55 7.65
CA SER A 101 -4.19 7.34 8.33
C SER A 101 -3.04 6.35 8.61
N CYS A 102 -2.16 6.10 7.63
CA CYS A 102 -1.00 5.24 7.84
C CYS A 102 -0.01 5.84 8.84
N ARG A 103 0.26 7.15 8.74
CA ARG A 103 1.13 7.86 9.70
C ARG A 103 0.60 7.77 11.13
N ALA A 104 -0.68 8.07 11.32
CA ALA A 104 -1.31 7.99 12.63
C ALA A 104 -1.25 6.55 13.20
N TYR A 105 -1.52 5.55 12.36
CA TYR A 105 -1.44 4.14 12.76
C TYR A 105 -0.02 3.74 13.19
N HIS A 106 1.00 4.09 12.41
CA HIS A 106 2.39 3.75 12.72
C HIS A 106 2.89 4.48 13.97
N VAL A 107 2.53 5.75 14.17
CA VAL A 107 2.85 6.51 15.38
C VAL A 107 2.23 5.84 16.62
N VAL A 108 0.94 5.51 16.56
CA VAL A 108 0.21 4.90 17.68
C VAL A 108 0.73 3.50 18.01
N ARG A 109 1.02 2.68 17.00
CA ARG A 109 1.40 1.27 17.20
C ARG A 109 2.89 1.06 17.49
N TYR A 110 3.76 1.90 16.92
CA TYR A 110 5.21 1.70 16.96
C TYR A 110 5.98 2.86 17.60
N GLY A 111 5.29 3.91 18.07
CA GLY A 111 5.85 4.87 19.03
C GLY A 111 6.89 5.85 18.47
N GLY A 112 6.75 6.33 17.23
CA GLY A 112 7.72 7.27 16.65
C GLY A 112 7.10 8.41 15.84
N VAL A 113 7.59 9.62 16.10
CA VAL A 113 7.38 10.86 15.32
C VAL A 113 8.21 10.84 14.04
#